data_AF-A0A7W1MYZ3-F1
#
_entry.id   AF-A0A7W1MYZ3-F1
#
_cell.length_a   1.000
_cell.length_b   1.000
_cell.length_c   1.000
_cell.angle_alpha   90.00
_cell.angle_beta   90.00
_cell.angle_gamma   90.00
#
_symmetry.space_group_name_H-M   'P 1'
#
loop_
_entity.id
_entity.type
_entity.pdbx_description
1 polymer ?
#
loop_
_entity_poly.entity_id
_entity_poly.type
_entity_poly.pdbx_seq_one_letter_code
_entity_poly.pdbx_strand_id
1 'polypeptide(L)'
;MLVSATIADGPPNRVIEEAIAGELELVLQELVLEELDRVLADKLGFDRRRRLEAQHRARGAAIAIRPAPSTVAPVTGDAADDTILAVAVEAAAVALVTGDRRHLLPLEEHRGVRLLTPQALLSELRAPGRS
;
A
#
# COMPACT_ATOMS: atom_id res chain seq x y z
N MET A 1 -7.14 8.78 -8.18
CA MET A 1 -6.34 7.63 -8.67
C MET A 1 -6.34 6.56 -7.59
N LEU A 2 -6.80 5.34 -7.89
CA LEU A 2 -6.92 4.30 -6.85
C LEU A 2 -5.62 3.51 -6.66
N VAL A 3 -5.12 3.49 -5.43
CA VAL A 3 -3.81 2.92 -5.09
C VAL A 3 -3.93 1.96 -3.91
N SER A 4 -3.38 0.75 -4.05
CA SER A 4 -3.11 -0.16 -2.92
C SER A 4 -1.69 0.08 -2.43
N ALA A 5 -1.41 0.05 -1.13
CA ALA A 5 -0.06 0.29 -0.61
C ALA A 5 0.36 -0.72 0.46
N THR A 6 1.60 -1.19 0.39
CA THR A 6 2.26 -1.99 1.44
C THR A 6 3.32 -1.16 2.16
N ILE A 7 3.57 -1.49 3.42
CA ILE A 7 4.50 -0.74 4.27
C ILE A 7 5.75 -1.57 4.47
N ALA A 8 6.71 -1.41 3.56
CA ALA A 8 8.05 -1.98 3.69
C ALA A 8 9.08 -0.85 3.50
N ASP A 9 9.62 -0.35 4.62
CA ASP A 9 10.73 0.60 4.77
C ASP A 9 10.65 1.96 4.01
N GLY A 10 10.63 3.06 4.77
CA GLY A 10 10.63 4.44 4.24
C GLY A 10 9.22 5.06 4.13
N PRO A 11 9.10 6.40 4.01
CA PRO A 11 8.01 7.19 4.59
C PRO A 11 6.65 6.86 3.97
N PRO A 12 5.84 5.99 4.62
CA PRO A 12 4.45 5.75 4.24
C PRO A 12 3.65 7.05 4.39
N ASN A 13 4.15 7.96 5.24
CA ASN A 13 3.60 9.27 5.52
C ASN A 13 3.31 10.07 4.27
N ARG A 14 4.16 10.05 3.24
CA ARG A 14 3.87 10.88 2.05
C ARG A 14 2.71 10.34 1.23
N VAL A 15 2.63 9.03 0.99
CA VAL A 15 1.48 8.44 0.29
C VAL A 15 0.19 8.64 1.09
N ILE A 16 0.27 8.51 2.42
CA ILE A 16 -0.84 8.80 3.33
C ILE A 16 -1.21 10.30 3.29
N GLU A 17 -0.23 11.21 3.22
CA GLU A 17 -0.45 12.66 3.12
C GLU A 17 -1.13 13.03 1.80
N GLU A 18 -0.70 12.46 0.67
CA GLU A 18 -1.36 12.66 -0.63
C GLU A 18 -2.80 12.11 -0.61
N ALA A 19 -3.04 10.98 0.06
CA ALA A 19 -4.38 10.43 0.25
C ALA A 19 -5.26 11.35 1.10
N ILE A 20 -4.72 11.89 2.20
CA ILE A 20 -5.41 12.86 3.07
C ILE A 20 -5.69 14.17 2.30
N ALA A 21 -4.77 14.59 1.42
CA ALA A 21 -4.93 15.77 0.58
C ALA A 21 -5.96 15.57 -0.55
N GLY A 22 -6.40 14.33 -0.80
CA GLY A 22 -7.35 13.99 -1.86
C GLY A 22 -6.72 13.84 -3.24
N GLU A 23 -5.38 13.84 -3.34
CA GLU A 23 -4.64 13.67 -4.60
C GLU A 23 -4.67 12.20 -5.09
N LEU A 24 -4.94 11.25 -4.19
CA LEU A 24 -5.16 9.86 -4.50
C LEU A 24 -6.22 9.22 -3.60
N GLU A 25 -6.79 8.11 -4.07
CA GLU A 25 -7.68 7.26 -3.30
C GLU A 25 -6.89 6.05 -2.82
N LEU A 26 -6.79 5.89 -1.50
CA LEU A 26 -6.01 4.82 -0.89
C LEU A 26 -6.91 3.65 -0.51
N VAL A 27 -6.54 2.45 -0.94
CA VAL A 27 -7.09 1.18 -0.45
C VAL A 27 -6.00 0.50 0.37
N LEU A 28 -6.37 0.03 1.56
CA LEU A 28 -5.49 -0.78 2.39
C LEU A 28 -6.06 -2.18 2.53
N GLN A 29 -5.17 -3.14 2.75
CA GLN A 29 -5.54 -4.48 3.17
C GLN A 29 -5.30 -4.60 4.69
N GLU A 30 -6.12 -5.38 5.39
CA GLU A 30 -6.09 -5.44 6.86
C GLU A 30 -4.74 -5.90 7.46
N LEU A 31 -4.09 -6.91 6.85
CA LEU A 31 -2.74 -7.38 7.22
C LEU A 31 -1.68 -6.28 7.08
N VAL A 32 -1.84 -5.33 6.15
CA VAL A 32 -0.91 -4.19 6.03
C VAL A 32 -0.94 -3.32 7.29
N LEU A 33 -2.10 -3.17 7.93
CA LEU A 33 -2.22 -2.41 9.19
C LEU A 33 -1.60 -3.17 10.37
N GLU A 34 -1.66 -4.50 10.36
CA GLU A 34 -0.97 -5.34 11.34
C GLU A 34 0.55 -5.32 11.16
N GLU A 35 1.03 -5.39 9.92
CA GLU A 35 2.45 -5.27 9.59
C GLU A 35 2.97 -3.87 9.96
N LEU A 36 2.19 -2.82 9.71
CA LEU A 36 2.50 -1.47 10.16
C LEU A 36 2.70 -1.43 11.67
N ASP A 37 1.78 -2.01 12.44
CA ASP A 37 1.88 -2.03 13.90
C ASP A 37 3.15 -2.73 14.39
N ARG A 38 3.45 -3.89 13.79
CA ARG A 38 4.64 -4.71 14.07
C ARG A 38 5.91 -3.96 13.74
N VAL A 39 6.02 -3.37 12.55
CA VAL A 39 7.19 -2.59 12.13
C VAL A 39 7.41 -1.38 13.05
N LEU A 40 6.34 -0.67 13.41
CA LEU A 40 6.43 0.49 14.30
C LEU A 40 6.90 0.08 15.70
N ALA A 41 6.41 -1.05 16.22
CA ALA A 41 6.82 -1.58 17.52
C ALA A 41 8.27 -2.08 17.49
N ASP A 42 8.57 -3.02 16.58
CA ASP A 42 9.77 -3.85 16.64
C ASP A 42 10.99 -3.17 16.01
N LYS A 43 10.79 -2.46 14.90
CA LYS A 43 11.90 -1.83 14.16
C LYS A 43 12.12 -0.38 14.57
N LEU A 44 11.04 0.36 14.85
CA LEU A 44 11.10 1.80 15.10
C LEU A 44 10.94 2.19 16.58
N GLY A 45 10.60 1.23 17.45
CA GLY A 45 10.51 1.46 18.90
C GLY A 45 9.40 2.43 19.29
N PHE A 46 8.32 2.53 18.50
CA PHE A 46 7.21 3.41 18.80
C PHE A 46 6.42 2.87 19.99
N ASP A 47 6.13 3.77 20.94
CA ASP A 47 5.21 3.47 22.04
C ASP A 47 3.78 3.20 21.52
N ARG A 48 2.94 2.63 22.39
CA ARG A 48 1.55 2.29 22.06
C ARG A 48 0.76 3.50 21.53
N ARG A 49 0.98 4.70 22.07
CA ARG A 49 0.24 5.90 21.65
C ARG A 49 0.58 6.25 20.21
N ARG A 50 1.87 6.32 19.88
CA ARG A 50 2.36 6.63 18.53
C ARG A 50 1.94 5.59 17.50
N ARG A 51 1.88 4.31 17.89
CA ARG A 51 1.37 3.24 17.02
C ARG A 51 -0.12 3.40 16.71
N LEU A 52 -0.94 3.67 17.72
CA LEU A 52 -2.37 3.92 17.54
C LEU A 52 -2.62 5.16 16.68
N GLU A 53 -1.86 6.23 16.88
CA GLU A 53 -1.93 7.44 16.04
C GLU A 53 -1.59 7.13 14.58
N ALA A 54 -0.54 6.36 14.32
CA ALA A 54 -0.16 5.95 12.96
C ALA A 54 -1.24 5.09 12.30
N GLN A 55 -1.78 4.09 13.01
CA GLN A 55 -2.89 3.27 12.51
C GLN A 55 -4.14 4.12 12.24
N HIS A 56 -4.48 5.05 13.14
CA HIS A 56 -5.64 5.92 12.96
C HIS A 56 -5.49 6.80 11.72
N ARG A 57 -4.30 7.37 11.50
CA ARG A 57 -3.99 8.15 10.29
C ARG A 57 -4.10 7.31 9.02
N ALA A 58 -3.51 6.11 9.02
CA ALA A 58 -3.56 5.20 7.86
C ALA A 58 -5.01 4.80 7.53
N ARG A 59 -5.79 4.43 8.56
CA ARG A 59 -7.22 4.09 8.40
C ARG A 59 -8.05 5.28 7.93
N GLY A 60 -7.81 6.48 8.47
CA GLY A 60 -8.54 7.69 8.09
C GLY A 60 -8.23 8.19 6.68
N ALA A 61 -7.04 7.88 6.17
CA ALA A 61 -6.64 8.19 4.80
C ALA A 61 -7.18 7.20 3.75
N ALA A 62 -7.49 5.98 4.17
CA ALA A 62 -7.99 4.94 3.28
C ALA A 62 -9.48 5.11 3.01
N ILE A 63 -9.87 5.06 1.73
CA ILE A 63 -11.28 5.05 1.33
C ILE A 63 -11.93 3.67 1.56
N ALA A 64 -11.11 2.61 1.62
CA ALA A 64 -11.55 1.26 1.91
C ALA A 64 -10.42 0.46 2.57
N ILE A 65 -10.82 -0.42 3.49
CA ILE A 65 -9.95 -1.44 4.07
C ILE A 65 -10.55 -2.80 3.68
N ARG A 66 -9.77 -3.63 2.99
CA ARG A 66 -10.22 -4.91 2.45
C ARG A 66 -9.66 -6.08 3.27
N PRO A 67 -10.48 -7.10 3.58
CA PRO A 67 -9.99 -8.35 4.13
C PRO A 67 -9.17 -9.12 3.08
N ALA A 68 -8.54 -10.22 3.48
CA ALA A 68 -7.94 -11.14 2.52
C ALA A 68 -9.03 -11.77 1.61
N PRO A 69 -8.77 -11.94 0.30
CA PRO A 69 -9.68 -12.63 -0.60
C PRO A 69 -9.86 -14.10 -0.20
N SER A 70 -11.04 -14.67 -0.49
CA SER A 70 -11.32 -16.08 -0.23
C SER A 70 -10.50 -17.03 -1.10
N THR A 71 -10.03 -16.55 -2.26
CA THR A 71 -9.17 -17.28 -3.18
C THR A 71 -8.05 -16.39 -3.67
N VAL A 72 -6.81 -16.84 -3.52
CA VAL A 72 -5.62 -16.13 -3.96
C VAL A 72 -4.86 -17.02 -4.95
N ALA A 73 -4.56 -16.49 -6.14
CA ALA A 73 -3.76 -17.20 -7.12
C ALA A 73 -2.27 -17.09 -6.77
N PRO A 74 -1.49 -18.18 -6.84
CA PRO A 74 -0.06 -18.14 -6.56
C PRO A 74 0.68 -17.51 -7.74
N VAL A 75 1.03 -16.22 -7.63
CA VAL A 75 1.68 -15.45 -8.72
C VAL A 75 3.17 -15.30 -8.45
N THR A 76 3.53 -14.94 -7.23
CA THR A 76 4.88 -14.67 -6.76
C THR A 76 5.50 -15.87 -6.06
N GLY A 77 4.68 -16.78 -5.54
CA GLY A 77 5.11 -17.90 -4.70
C GLY A 77 5.22 -17.54 -3.22
N ASP A 78 4.98 -16.28 -2.85
CA ASP A 78 4.80 -15.84 -1.46
C ASP A 78 3.33 -15.52 -1.20
N ALA A 79 2.74 -16.18 -0.21
CA ALA A 79 1.30 -16.07 0.05
C ALA A 79 0.87 -14.67 0.52
N ALA A 80 1.76 -13.92 1.18
CA ALA A 80 1.45 -12.57 1.63
C ALA A 80 1.45 -11.61 0.43
N ASP A 81 2.48 -11.71 -0.43
CA ASP A 81 2.58 -10.92 -1.66
C ASP A 81 1.42 -11.21 -2.62
N ASP A 82 1.06 -12.48 -2.79
CA ASP A 82 -0.06 -12.90 -3.63
C ASP A 82 -1.41 -12.37 -3.11
N THR A 83 -1.59 -12.33 -1.78
CA THR A 83 -2.80 -11.78 -1.16
C THR A 83 -2.92 -10.29 -1.43
N ILE A 84 -1.83 -9.53 -1.27
CA ILE A 84 -1.78 -8.09 -1.53
C ILE A 84 -2.11 -7.80 -3.00
N LEU A 85 -1.53 -8.60 -3.91
CA LEU A 85 -1.77 -8.48 -5.35
C LEU A 85 -3.24 -8.74 -5.69
N ALA A 86 -3.82 -9.79 -5.12
CA ALA A 86 -5.23 -10.12 -5.31
C ALA A 86 -6.17 -9.00 -4.80
N VAL A 87 -5.89 -8.39 -3.64
CA VAL A 87 -6.66 -7.25 -3.15
C VAL A 87 -6.56 -6.05 -4.08
N ALA A 88 -5.38 -5.75 -4.62
CA ALA A 88 -5.22 -4.64 -5.55
C ALA A 88 -6.05 -4.85 -6.83
N VAL A 89 -6.11 -6.09 -7.33
CA VAL A 89 -6.93 -6.47 -8.49
C VAL A 89 -8.42 -6.38 -8.18
N GLU A 90 -8.89 -6.95 -7.06
CA GLU A 90 -10.30 -6.90 -6.65
C GLU A 90 -10.78 -5.47 -6.38
N ALA A 91 -9.89 -4.62 -5.88
CA ALA A 91 -10.18 -3.20 -5.69
C ALA A 91 -10.22 -2.41 -7.01
N ALA A 92 -9.81 -3.00 -8.14
CA ALA A 92 -9.56 -2.31 -9.41
C ALA A 92 -8.58 -1.13 -9.24
N ALA A 93 -7.57 -1.30 -8.40
CA ALA A 93 -6.52 -0.30 -8.20
C ALA A 93 -5.73 -0.12 -9.49
N VAL A 94 -5.38 1.12 -9.83
CA VAL A 94 -4.51 1.38 -11.00
C VAL A 94 -3.04 1.16 -10.68
N ALA A 95 -2.69 1.17 -9.39
CA ALA A 95 -1.35 0.88 -8.92
C ALA A 95 -1.34 0.17 -7.56
N LEU A 96 -0.37 -0.73 -7.39
CA LEU A 96 0.06 -1.29 -6.12
C LEU A 96 1.43 -0.70 -5.78
N VAL A 97 1.49 0.05 -4.69
CA VAL A 97 2.69 0.68 -4.17
C VAL A 97 3.35 -0.25 -3.18
N THR A 98 4.58 -0.67 -3.48
CA THR A 98 5.33 -1.61 -2.64
C THR A 98 6.83 -1.31 -2.63
N GLY A 99 7.49 -1.67 -1.53
CA GLY A 99 8.95 -1.67 -1.40
C GLY A 99 9.60 -2.99 -1.81
N ASP A 100 8.81 -4.03 -2.09
CA ASP A 100 9.30 -5.38 -2.38
C ASP A 100 9.94 -5.46 -3.77
N ARG A 101 11.27 -5.51 -3.79
CA ARG A 101 12.09 -5.59 -5.02
C ARG A 101 12.29 -7.01 -5.54
N ARG A 102 11.85 -8.03 -4.81
CA ARG A 102 12.19 -9.44 -5.09
C ARG A 102 11.06 -10.18 -5.76
N HIS A 103 9.83 -9.95 -5.34
CA HIS A 103 8.66 -10.72 -5.72
C HIS A 103 7.61 -9.86 -6.42
N LEU A 104 7.34 -8.65 -5.89
CA LEU A 104 6.27 -7.80 -6.44
C LEU A 104 6.78 -6.85 -7.52
N LEU A 105 7.73 -5.94 -7.23
CA LEU A 105 8.19 -4.97 -8.21
C LEU A 105 8.71 -5.59 -9.54
N PRO A 106 9.33 -6.78 -9.57
CA PRO A 106 9.70 -7.43 -10.83
C PRO A 106 8.52 -7.80 -11.75
N LEU A 107 7.28 -7.82 -11.25
CA LEU A 107 6.10 -8.07 -12.08
C LEU A 107 5.78 -6.89 -13.00
N GLU A 108 6.17 -5.67 -12.62
CA GLU A 108 5.88 -4.38 -13.29
C GLU A 108 4.38 -4.05 -13.41
N GLU A 109 3.57 -4.96 -13.94
CA GLU A 109 2.12 -4.87 -14.04
C GLU A 109 1.48 -6.26 -13.87
N HIS A 110 0.34 -6.32 -13.17
CA HIS A 110 -0.46 -7.54 -13.07
C HIS A 110 -1.94 -7.23 -13.21
N ARG A 111 -2.60 -7.80 -14.23
CA ARG A 111 -4.05 -7.63 -14.48
C ARG A 111 -4.49 -6.15 -14.47
N GLY A 112 -3.69 -5.28 -15.07
CA GLY A 112 -3.95 -3.82 -15.14
C GLY A 112 -3.55 -3.03 -13.89
N VAL A 113 -3.01 -3.68 -12.86
CA VAL A 113 -2.46 -3.03 -11.67
C VAL A 113 -0.96 -2.81 -11.87
N ARG A 114 -0.51 -1.55 -11.92
CA ARG A 114 0.93 -1.21 -12.03
C ARG A 114 1.63 -1.38 -10.68
N LEU A 115 2.78 -2.03 -10.63
CA LEU A 115 3.56 -2.20 -9.39
C LEU A 115 4.64 -1.12 -9.31
N LEU A 116 4.47 -0.20 -8.37
CA LEU A 116 5.28 1.00 -8.26
C LEU A 116 5.98 1.09 -6.90
N THR A 117 7.15 1.71 -6.87
CA THR A 117 7.72 2.17 -5.61
C THR A 117 6.97 3.42 -5.12
N PRO A 118 6.98 3.71 -3.81
CA PRO A 118 6.43 4.97 -3.29
C PRO A 118 7.03 6.20 -3.99
N GLN A 119 8.33 6.17 -4.29
CA GLN A 119 9.03 7.26 -4.97
C GLN A 119 8.55 7.43 -6.42
N ALA A 120 8.29 6.34 -7.14
CA ALA A 120 7.75 6.40 -8.50
C ALA A 120 6.36 7.03 -8.50
N LEU A 121 5.47 6.58 -7.61
CA LEU A 121 4.12 7.16 -7.45
C LEU A 121 4.17 8.67 -7.17
N LEU A 122 4.97 9.07 -6.19
CA LEU A 122 5.09 10.49 -5.81
C LEU A 122 5.69 11.34 -6.94
N SER A 123 6.53 10.76 -7.80
CA SER A 123 7.05 11.45 -8.98
C SER A 123 5.96 11.65 -10.03
N GLU A 124 5.07 10.68 -10.22
CA GLU A 124 3.91 10.80 -11.11
C GLU A 124 2.91 11.85 -10.63
N LEU A 125 2.68 11.96 -9.32
CA LEU A 125 1.79 12.97 -8.72
C LEU A 125 2.36 14.40 -8.84
N ARG A 126 3.69 14.55 -8.84
CA ARG A 126 4.37 15.85 -8.95
C ARG A 126 4.55 16.32 -10.38
N ALA A 127 4.34 15.46 -11.38
CA ALA A 127 4.43 15.86 -12.77
C ALA A 127 3.28 16.85 -13.07
N PRO A 128 3.55 18.07 -13.54
CA PRO A 128 2.49 18.99 -13.94
C PRO A 128 1.79 18.44 -15.18
N GLY A 129 0.56 17.95 -15.03
CA GLY A 129 -0.30 17.63 -16.17
C GLY A 129 -1.15 16.37 -16.01
N ARG A 130 -2.34 16.55 -15.44
CA ARG A 130 -3.56 15.95 -16.02
C ARG A 130 -4.57 17.08 -16.21
N SER A 131 -4.37 17.80 -17.31
CA SER A 131 -5.37 18.67 -17.93
C SER A 131 -6.52 17.83 -18.50
#